data_AF-A0A2R6LST9-F1
#
_entry.id   AF-A0A2R6LST9-F1
#
_cell.length_a   1.000
_cell.length_b   1.000
_cell.length_c   1.000
_cell.angle_alpha   90.00
_cell.angle_beta   90.00
_cell.angle_gamma   90.00
#
_symmetry.space_group_name_H-M   'P 1'
#
loop_
_entity.id
_entity.type
_entity.pdbx_description
1 polymer ?
#
loop_
_entity_poly.entity_id
_entity_poly.type
_entity_poly.pdbx_seq_one_letter_code
_entity_poly.pdbx_strand_id
1 'polypeptide(L)' 'MSDVDIDLEEMVDGSGAKMKTKLPGIEVTTQLAEADSEELERLHRAQLTFALEHAEDAKEASRM' A
#
# COMPACT_ATOMS: atom_id res chain seq x y z
N MET A 1 6.47 14.08 11.78
CA MET A 1 6.43 12.72 11.22
C MET A 1 5.15 12.70 10.41
N SER A 2 5.24 12.49 9.10
CA SER A 2 4.09 12.54 8.19
C SER A 2 3.11 11.42 8.56
N ASP A 3 1.87 11.81 8.82
CA ASP A 3 0.74 10.95 9.11
C ASP A 3 0.54 9.96 7.96
N VAL A 4 0.96 8.71 8.16
CA VAL A 4 0.65 7.60 7.25
C VAL A 4 -0.75 7.13 7.61
N ASP A 5 -1.72 7.53 6.81
CA ASP A 5 -3.12 7.12 6.97
C ASP A 5 -3.29 5.75 6.29
N ILE A 6 -3.39 4.69 7.11
CA ILE A 6 -3.61 3.32 6.66
C ILE A 6 -5.07 2.97 6.96
N ASP A 7 -5.90 3.02 5.92
CA ASP A 7 -7.30 2.61 6.00
C ASP A 7 -7.42 1.12 5.64
N LEU A 8 -7.85 0.33 6.63
CA LEU A 8 -8.26 -1.07 6.43
C LEU A 8 -9.77 -1.11 6.16
N GLU A 9 -10.15 -1.41 4.92
CA GLU A 9 -11.55 -1.56 4.52
C GLU A 9 -11.88 -3.05 4.39
N GLU A 10 -12.60 -3.60 5.37
CA GLU A 10 -13.21 -4.93 5.25
C GLU A 10 -14.54 -4.79 4.48
N MET A 11 -14.52 -5.03 3.17
CA MET A 11 -15.73 -4.91 2.34
C MET A 11 -16.66 -6.11 2.57
N VAL A 12 -17.78 -5.86 3.26
CA VAL A 12 -18.88 -6.80 3.52
C VAL A 12 -19.68 -7.06 2.23
N ASP A 13 -19.05 -7.59 1.18
CA ASP A 13 -19.76 -8.01 -0.04
C ASP A 13 -18.97 -9.03 -0.89
N GLY A 14 -18.44 -10.08 -0.24
CA GLY A 14 -17.79 -11.21 -0.91
C GLY A 14 -16.52 -10.87 -1.71
N SER A 15 -15.99 -9.65 -1.55
CA SER A 15 -14.92 -9.08 -2.36
C SER A 15 -13.62 -8.92 -1.55
N GLY A 16 -13.28 -9.89 -0.70
CA GLY A 16 -11.96 -9.94 -0.03
C GLY A 16 -11.63 -8.81 0.95
N ALA A 17 -10.55 -9.00 1.69
CA ALA A 17 -9.98 -7.97 2.54
C ALA A 17 -9.10 -7.01 1.69
N LYS A 18 -9.17 -5.71 2.00
CA LYS A 18 -8.49 -4.65 1.24
C LYS A 18 -7.78 -3.67 2.16
N MET A 19 -6.53 -3.34 1.83
CA MET A 19 -5.74 -2.31 2.51
C MET A 19 -5.35 -1.21 1.54
N LYS A 20 -5.45 0.03 1.99
CA LYS A 20 -5.06 1.21 1.22
C LYS A 20 -4.17 2.12 2.05
N THR A 21 -3.04 2.51 1.45
CA THR A 21 -2.15 3.54 2.01
C THR A 21 -1.99 4.66 0.99
N LYS A 22 -2.16 5.89 1.46
CA LYS A 22 -1.92 7.10 0.66
C LYS A 22 -0.79 7.92 1.27
N LEU A 23 0.20 8.25 0.45
CA LEU A 23 1.30 9.15 0.77
C LEU A 23 1.38 10.24 -0.33
N PRO A 24 2.02 11.40 -0.06
CA PRO A 24 2.20 12.42 -1.08
C PRO A 24 2.89 11.87 -2.35
N GLY A 25 2.13 11.77 -3.45
CA GLY A 25 2.62 11.26 -4.74
C GLY A 25 2.59 9.73 -4.89
N ILE A 26 2.12 8.97 -3.90
CA ILE A 26 2.08 7.51 -3.92
C ILE A 26 0.73 7.00 -3.37
N GLU A 27 0.04 6.17 -4.14
CA GLU A 27 -1.16 5.46 -3.68
C GLU A 27 -0.96 3.96 -3.86
N VAL A 28 -1.04 3.20 -2.78
CA VAL A 28 -0.91 1.73 -2.78
C VAL A 28 -2.22 1.11 -2.33
N THR A 29 -2.77 0.22 -3.13
CA THR A 29 -3.98 -0.54 -2.81
C THR A 29 -3.71 -2.03 -2.98
N THR A 30 -3.98 -2.81 -1.94
CA THR A 30 -3.83 -4.26 -1.93
C THR A 30 -5.17 -4.90 -1.62
N GLN A 31 -5.56 -5.91 -2.38
CA GLN A 31 -6.81 -6.64 -2.18
C GLN A 31 -6.55 -8.14 -2.32
N LEU A 32 -7.05 -8.93 -1.38
CA LEU A 32 -6.95 -10.39 -1.37
C LEU A 32 -8.30 -11.00 -0.99
N ALA A 33 -8.80 -11.90 -1.83
CA ALA A 33 -10.14 -12.50 -1.71
C ALA A 33 -10.30 -13.39 -0.45
N GLU A 34 -9.26 -14.14 -0.08
CA GLU A 34 -9.29 -15.16 0.98
C GLU A 34 -8.10 -15.03 1.95
N ALA A 35 -7.46 -13.86 2.04
CA ALA A 35 -6.34 -13.68 2.94
C ALA A 35 -6.80 -13.38 4.37
N ASP A 36 -6.07 -13.91 5.33
CA ASP A 36 -6.12 -13.40 6.69
C ASP A 36 -5.54 -11.98 6.76
N SER A 37 -5.88 -11.25 7.81
CA SER A 37 -5.45 -9.85 7.97
C SER A 37 -3.92 -9.71 8.04
N GLU A 38 -3.21 -10.73 8.53
CA GLU A 38 -1.75 -10.70 8.68
C GLU A 38 -1.04 -10.86 7.33
N GLU A 39 -1.53 -11.77 6.48
CA GLU A 39 -1.04 -11.98 5.12
C GLU A 39 -1.30 -10.74 4.26
N LEU A 40 -2.49 -10.15 4.37
CA LEU A 40 -2.82 -8.90 3.68
C LEU A 40 -1.90 -7.77 4.13
N GLU A 41 -1.66 -7.59 5.43
CA GLU A 41 -0.75 -6.57 5.93
C GLU A 41 0.69 -6.79 5.46
N ARG A 42 1.16 -8.05 5.50
CA ARG A 42 2.51 -8.41 5.05
C ARG A 42 2.70 -8.10 3.57
N LEU A 43 1.73 -8.46 2.74
CA LEU A 43 1.77 -8.15 1.30
C LEU A 43 1.69 -6.64 1.06
N HIS A 44 0.78 -5.95 1.76
CA HIS A 44 0.61 -4.50 1.63
C HIS A 44 1.89 -3.74 1.99
N ARG A 45 2.56 -4.15 3.07
CA ARG A 45 3.84 -3.57 3.49
C ARG A 45 4.94 -3.78 2.45
N ALA A 46 5.03 -4.97 1.86
CA ALA A 46 6.01 -5.24 0.79
C ALA A 46 5.75 -4.38 -0.45
N GLN A 47 4.48 -4.22 -0.85
CA GLN A 47 4.08 -3.35 -1.96
C GLN A 47 4.36 -1.88 -1.67
N LEU A 48 4.14 -1.43 -0.43
CA LEU A 48 4.45 -0.07 0.00
C LEU A 48 5.95 0.21 -0.03
N THR A 49 6.79 -0.70 0.47
CA THR A 49 8.26 -0.56 0.40
C THR A 49 8.73 -0.45 -1.05
N PHE A 50 8.25 -1.33 -1.93
CA PHE A 50 8.57 -1.28 -3.36
C PHE A 50 8.20 0.07 -3.98
N ALA A 51 6.98 0.57 -3.71
CA ALA A 51 6.52 1.85 -4.23
C ALA A 51 7.36 3.03 -3.72
N LEU A 52 7.83 2.98 -2.47
CA LEU A 52 8.70 3.99 -1.89
C LEU A 52 10.09 3.99 -2.52
N GLU A 53 10.73 2.83 -2.64
CA GLU A 53 12.05 2.69 -3.29
C GLU A 53 12.01 3.23 -4.73
N HIS A 54 10.98 2.88 -5.50
CA HIS A 54 10.85 3.33 -6.88
C HIS A 54 10.51 4.82 -6.99
N ALA A 55 9.78 5.38 -6.01
CA ALA A 55 9.53 6.82 -5.96
C ALA A 55 10.80 7.61 -5.61
N GLU A 56 11.68 7.05 -4.77
CA GLU A 56 13.00 7.62 -4.50
C GLU A 56 13.89 7.56 -5.75
N ASP A 57 13.97 6.41 -6.42
CA ASP A 57 14.70 6.25 -7.68
C ASP A 57 14.19 7.22 -8.76
N ALA A 58 12.87 7.37 -8.92
CA ALA A 58 12.28 8.30 -9.89
C ALA A 58 12.63 9.77 -9.57
N LYS A 59 12.69 10.12 -8.28
CA LYS A 59 13.09 11.45 -7.83
C LYS A 59 14.59 11.70 -8.04
N GLU A 60 15.43 10.69 -7.84
CA GLU A 60 16.86 10.77 -8.14
C GLU A 60 17.13 10.86 -9.65
N ALA A 61 16.46 10.03 -10.45
CA ALA A 61 16.55 10.04 -11.91
C ALA A 61 16.09 11.39 -12.51
N SER A 62 15.09 12.04 -11.93
CA SER A 62 14.65 13.38 -12.35
C SER A 62 15.57 14.51 -11.91
N ARG A 63 16.56 14.27 -11.03
CA ARG A 63 17.53 15.27 -10.56
C ARG A 63 18.85 15.27 -11.34
N MET A 64 19.12 14.22 -12.12
CA MET A 64 20.25 14.16 -13.08
C MET A 64 19.88 14.84 -14.40
#